data_AF-M5BQK2-F1
#
_entry.id   AF-M5BQK2-F1
#
_cell.length_a   1.000
_cell.length_b   1.000
_cell.length_c   1.000
_cell.angle_alpha   90.00
_cell.angle_beta   90.00
_cell.angle_gamma   90.00
#
_symmetry.space_group_name_H-M   'P 1'
#
loop_
_entity.id
_entity.type
_entity.pdbx_description
1 polymer ?
#
loop_
_entity_poly.entity_id
_entity_poly.type
_entity_poly.pdbx_seq_one_letter_code
_entity_poly.pdbx_strand_id
1 'polypeptide(L)'
;MLFKSITLAFFAGLVAAAPLDWENKRALPTPVSVATAKTYLAALTVEAESNSPAYNRDLFPHWITISGTCNTRETVLKRDGTNVVTDSACASTSGTWKYY
;
A
#
# COMPACT_ATOMS: atom_id res chain seq x y z
N MET A 1 -37.04 -43.68 -39.77
CA MET A 1 -36.15 -44.59 -39.02
C MET A 1 -34.88 -43.80 -38.72
N LEU A 2 -34.87 -43.04 -37.61
CA LEU A 2 -34.23 -43.38 -36.33
C LEU A 2 -32.71 -43.60 -36.45
N PHE A 3 -31.91 -42.73 -35.82
CA PHE A 3 -30.91 -43.04 -34.78
C PHE A 3 -30.27 -41.69 -34.35
N LYS A 4 -30.77 -41.10 -33.26
CA LYS A 4 -30.20 -41.06 -31.90
C LYS A 4 -29.16 -39.95 -31.67
N SER A 5 -29.58 -39.01 -30.82
CA SER A 5 -28.85 -37.92 -30.20
C SER A 5 -27.51 -38.31 -29.59
N ILE A 6 -26.52 -37.42 -29.69
CA ILE A 6 -25.39 -37.34 -28.74
C ILE A 6 -25.30 -35.89 -28.28
N THR A 7 -25.65 -35.70 -27.02
CA THR A 7 -25.47 -34.48 -26.22
C THR A 7 -23.99 -34.33 -25.89
N LEU A 8 -23.40 -33.14 -26.10
CA LEU A 8 -22.14 -32.77 -25.45
C LEU A 8 -22.29 -31.38 -24.82
N ALA A 9 -22.22 -31.36 -23.49
CA ALA A 9 -22.40 -30.21 -22.64
C ALA A 9 -21.25 -29.20 -22.83
N PHE A 10 -21.58 -27.92 -23.01
CA PHE A 10 -20.63 -26.83 -22.78
C PHE A 10 -20.92 -26.25 -21.40
N PHE A 11 -19.99 -26.50 -20.47
CA PHE A 11 -19.94 -25.92 -19.14
C PHE A 11 -20.03 -24.39 -19.23
N ALA A 12 -21.12 -23.80 -18.72
CA ALA A 12 -21.14 -22.38 -18.38
C ALA A 12 -20.15 -22.18 -17.23
N GLY A 13 -19.02 -21.55 -17.53
CA GLY A 13 -17.95 -21.30 -16.57
C GLY A 13 -18.45 -20.51 -15.37
N LEU A 14 -18.23 -21.08 -14.18
CA LEU A 14 -18.25 -20.36 -12.91
C LEU A 14 -17.18 -19.25 -12.99
N VAL A 15 -17.59 -18.02 -13.26
CA VAL A 15 -16.72 -16.85 -13.12
C VAL A 15 -17.08 -16.15 -11.82
N ALA A 16 -16.17 -16.30 -10.86
CA ALA A 16 -15.87 -15.36 -9.79
C ALA A 16 -17.04 -14.88 -8.89
N ALA A 17 -17.43 -15.73 -7.93
CA ALA A 17 -17.93 -15.26 -6.63
C ALA A 17 -16.83 -15.33 -5.56
N ALA A 18 -15.56 -15.16 -5.96
CA ALA A 18 -14.54 -14.81 -4.99
C ALA A 18 -14.81 -13.35 -4.58
N PRO A 19 -14.91 -13.01 -3.28
CA PRO A 19 -14.80 -11.63 -2.87
C PRO A 19 -13.40 -11.17 -3.28
N LEU A 20 -13.31 -10.54 -4.45
CA LEU A 20 -12.17 -9.69 -4.73
C LEU A 20 -12.36 -8.52 -3.77
N ASP A 21 -11.68 -8.54 -2.63
CA ASP A 21 -11.49 -7.35 -1.80
C ASP A 21 -10.57 -6.37 -2.55
N TRP A 22 -11.07 -5.84 -3.67
CA TRP A 22 -10.47 -4.70 -4.38
C TRP A 22 -10.62 -3.41 -3.56
N GLU A 23 -11.43 -3.47 -2.51
CA GLU A 23 -11.56 -2.52 -1.40
C GLU A 23 -10.46 -2.73 -0.35
N ASN A 24 -9.24 -3.18 -0.71
CA ASN A 24 -8.06 -2.92 0.09
C ASN A 24 -7.72 -1.41 0.02
N LYS A 25 -8.66 -0.58 0.46
CA LYS A 25 -8.35 0.78 0.85
C LYS A 25 -7.47 0.64 2.08
N ARG A 26 -6.33 1.35 2.08
CA ARG A 26 -5.64 1.74 3.30
C ARG A 26 -6.58 2.68 4.07
N ALA A 27 -7.74 2.17 4.49
CA ALA A 27 -8.73 2.91 5.24
C ALA A 27 -8.09 3.10 6.62
N LEU A 28 -7.73 4.34 6.91
CA LEU A 28 -7.29 4.70 8.25
C LEU A 28 -8.41 4.31 9.22
N PRO A 29 -8.07 3.82 10.42
CA PRO A 29 -9.08 3.56 11.44
C PRO A 29 -9.96 4.78 11.65
N THR A 30 -11.25 4.57 11.87
CA THR A 30 -12.17 5.66 12.23
C THR A 30 -11.60 6.40 13.44
N PRO A 31 -11.40 7.73 13.36
CA PRO A 31 -10.91 8.51 14.49
C PRO A 31 -11.81 8.34 15.72
N VAL A 32 -11.22 8.33 16.90
CA VAL A 32 -11.99 8.32 18.15
C VAL A 32 -12.80 9.61 18.31
N SER A 33 -13.82 9.59 19.17
CA SER A 33 -14.59 10.79 19.48
C SER A 33 -13.69 11.88 20.11
N VAL A 34 -14.09 13.14 19.98
CA VAL A 34 -13.40 14.27 20.63
C VAL A 34 -13.31 14.07 22.14
N ALA A 35 -14.36 13.54 22.77
CA ALA A 35 -14.38 13.26 24.20
C ALA A 35 -13.32 12.21 24.57
N THR A 36 -13.23 11.12 23.81
CA THR A 36 -12.21 10.08 23.99
C THR A 36 -10.80 10.62 23.79
N ALA A 37 -10.57 11.43 22.75
CA ALA A 37 -9.26 12.04 22.50
C ALA A 37 -8.80 12.94 23.66
N LYS A 38 -9.72 13.71 24.26
CA LYS A 38 -9.42 14.55 25.44
C LYS A 38 -9.05 13.71 26.66
N THR A 39 -9.73 12.59 26.89
CA THR A 39 -9.37 11.65 27.97
C THR A 39 -7.97 11.08 27.77
N TYR A 40 -7.61 10.67 26.54
CA TYR A 40 -6.25 10.19 26.25
C TYR A 40 -5.20 11.28 26.45
N LEU A 41 -5.47 12.50 25.99
CA LEU A 41 -4.56 13.64 26.17
C LEU A 41 -4.32 13.94 27.65
N ALA A 42 -5.37 13.92 28.48
CA ALA A 42 -5.28 14.16 29.92
C ALA A 42 -4.52 13.06 30.68
N ALA A 43 -4.42 11.85 30.10
CA ALA A 43 -3.67 10.74 30.68
C ALA A 43 -2.17 10.78 30.37
N LEU A 44 -1.72 11.65 29.46
CA LEU A 44 -0.30 11.80 29.16
C LEU A 44 0.43 12.45 30.34
N THR A 45 1.54 11.83 30.75
CA THR A 45 2.46 12.45 31.71
C THR A 45 3.29 13.51 30.99
N VAL A 46 3.32 14.73 31.52
CA VAL A 46 4.15 15.80 31.00
C VAL A 46 5.55 15.68 31.60
N GLU A 47 6.52 15.41 30.76
CA GLU A 47 7.93 15.33 31.13
C GLU A 47 8.69 16.56 30.60
N ALA A 48 9.87 16.82 31.18
CA ALA A 48 10.79 17.82 30.64
C ALA A 48 11.28 17.38 29.24
N GLU A 49 11.52 18.35 28.35
CA GLU A 49 12.13 18.07 27.06
C GLU A 49 13.48 17.36 27.25
N SER A 50 13.68 16.26 26.52
CA SER A 50 14.96 15.54 26.50
C SER A 50 15.40 15.34 25.05
N ASN A 51 16.58 15.86 24.73
CA ASN A 51 17.28 15.64 23.47
C ASN A 51 18.63 14.95 23.74
N SER A 52 18.61 13.89 24.56
CA SER A 52 19.79 13.13 24.95
C SER A 52 19.60 11.63 24.68
N PRO A 53 20.39 11.02 23.77
CA PRO A 53 21.38 11.69 22.93
C PRO A 53 20.72 12.66 21.94
N ALA A 54 21.48 13.65 21.51
CA ALA A 54 21.01 14.58 20.50
C ALA A 54 20.63 13.82 19.22
N TYR A 55 19.61 14.31 18.52
CA TYR A 55 19.24 13.83 17.20
C TYR A 55 20.48 13.66 16.29
N ASN A 56 20.74 12.43 15.85
CA ASN A 56 21.81 12.12 14.91
C ASN A 56 21.22 11.86 13.53
N ARG A 57 21.46 12.78 12.60
CA ARG A 57 20.96 12.69 11.22
C ARG A 57 21.53 11.50 10.46
N ASP A 58 22.72 11.03 10.83
CA ASP A 58 23.41 9.94 10.14
C ASP A 58 22.69 8.59 10.30
N LEU A 59 21.85 8.45 11.34
CA LEU A 59 20.99 7.28 11.54
C LEU A 59 19.79 7.24 10.58
N PHE A 60 19.52 8.33 9.87
CA PHE A 60 18.37 8.47 8.97
C PHE A 60 18.85 8.79 7.55
N PRO A 61 19.56 7.85 6.91
CA PRO A 61 20.12 8.10 5.60
C PRO A 61 18.99 8.23 4.57
N HIS A 62 19.02 9.32 3.81
CA HIS A 62 17.93 9.66 2.90
C HIS A 62 18.21 9.10 1.50
N TRP A 63 17.22 8.39 0.94
CA TRP A 63 17.25 7.84 -0.42
C TRP A 63 18.51 7.01 -0.70
N ILE A 64 18.83 6.12 0.22
CA ILE A 64 19.90 5.14 -0.01
C ILE A 64 19.54 4.22 -1.17
N THR A 65 20.55 3.75 -1.88
CA THR A 65 20.38 2.66 -2.85
C THR A 65 19.91 1.40 -2.14
N ILE A 66 18.76 0.87 -2.54
CA ILE A 66 18.22 -0.39 -2.04
C ILE A 66 18.73 -1.55 -2.89
N SER A 67 18.70 -1.39 -4.22
CA SER A 67 19.18 -2.39 -5.18
C SER A 67 19.44 -1.76 -6.54
N GLY A 68 20.54 -2.15 -7.20
CA GLY A 68 20.93 -1.62 -8.50
C GLY A 68 21.03 -0.10 -8.50
N THR A 69 20.30 0.56 -9.39
CA THR A 69 20.18 2.03 -9.46
C THR A 69 19.00 2.60 -8.66
N CYS A 70 18.18 1.74 -8.04
CA CYS A 70 16.97 2.15 -7.33
C CYS A 70 17.29 2.60 -5.91
N ASN A 71 17.02 3.86 -5.60
CA ASN A 71 17.04 4.34 -4.22
C ASN A 71 15.74 4.01 -3.46
N THR A 72 15.68 4.36 -2.18
CA THR A 72 14.50 4.12 -1.32
C THR A 72 13.23 4.74 -1.91
N ARG A 73 13.31 5.96 -2.47
CA ARG A 73 12.16 6.64 -3.08
C ARG A 73 11.66 5.88 -4.29
N GLU A 74 12.53 5.54 -5.24
CA GLU A 74 12.13 4.82 -6.45
C GLU A 74 11.60 3.42 -6.13
N THR A 75 12.15 2.76 -5.11
CA THR A 75 11.62 1.49 -4.59
C THR A 75 10.17 1.64 -4.11
N VAL A 76 9.87 2.69 -3.34
CA VAL A 76 8.52 2.97 -2.84
C VAL A 76 7.56 3.37 -3.96
N LEU A 77 8.00 4.22 -4.89
CA LEU A 77 7.18 4.64 -6.02
C LEU A 77 6.79 3.46 -6.91
N LYS A 78 7.74 2.57 -7.21
CA LYS A 78 7.48 1.34 -7.98
C LYS A 78 6.56 0.37 -7.24
N ARG A 79 6.67 0.26 -5.91
CA ARG A 79 5.80 -0.59 -5.07
C ARG A 79 4.35 -0.08 -5.03
N ASP A 80 4.17 1.22 -4.81
CA ASP A 80 2.86 1.80 -4.52
C ASP A 80 2.11 2.30 -5.76
N GLY A 81 2.78 2.37 -6.92
CA GLY A 81 2.18 2.75 -8.19
C GLY A 81 1.62 1.56 -8.97
N THR A 82 0.72 1.84 -9.91
CA THR A 82 0.23 0.87 -10.90
C THR A 82 0.76 1.25 -12.28
N ASN A 83 1.14 0.25 -13.09
CA ASN A 83 1.72 0.44 -14.43
C ASN A 83 2.94 1.40 -14.43
N VAL A 84 3.81 1.28 -13.43
CA VAL A 84 4.99 2.13 -13.30
C VAL A 84 6.05 1.75 -14.33
N VAL A 85 6.47 2.71 -15.13
CA VAL A 85 7.61 2.60 -16.04
C VAL A 85 8.80 3.34 -15.43
N THR A 86 9.98 2.73 -15.49
CA THR A 86 11.22 3.33 -14.99
C THR A 86 12.26 3.47 -16.09
N ASP A 87 13.12 4.48 -15.99
CA ASP A 87 14.31 4.61 -16.83
C ASP A 87 15.48 3.74 -16.33
N SER A 88 16.66 3.89 -16.95
CA SER A 88 17.88 3.17 -16.56
C SER A 88 18.43 3.58 -15.18
N ALA A 89 18.05 4.76 -14.69
CA ALA A 89 18.34 5.21 -13.33
C ALA A 89 17.29 4.74 -12.31
N CYS A 90 16.36 3.86 -12.72
CA CYS A 90 15.21 3.41 -11.94
C CYS A 90 14.20 4.52 -11.59
N ALA A 91 14.38 5.71 -12.14
CA ALA A 91 13.46 6.82 -11.90
C ALA A 91 12.14 6.54 -12.59
N SER A 92 11.04 6.68 -11.87
CA SER A 92 9.70 6.51 -12.44
C SER A 92 9.42 7.59 -13.50
N THR A 93 9.20 7.18 -14.75
CA THR A 93 8.88 8.08 -15.87
C THR A 93 7.38 8.15 -16.16
N SER A 94 6.63 7.11 -15.79
CA SER A 94 5.17 7.10 -15.81
C SER A 94 4.60 6.10 -14.82
N GLY A 95 3.31 6.20 -14.55
CA GLY A 95 2.57 5.33 -13.63
C GLY A 95 1.36 6.06 -13.06
N THR A 96 0.52 5.32 -12.34
CA THR A 96 -0.63 5.88 -11.64
C THR A 96 -0.49 5.63 -10.15
N TRP A 97 -0.52 6.70 -9.36
CA TRP A 97 -0.60 6.65 -7.90
C TRP A 97 -1.93 7.22 -7.47
N LYS A 98 -2.72 6.42 -6.75
CA LYS A 98 -3.99 6.89 -6.19
C LYS A 98 -3.70 7.65 -4.91
N TYR A 99 -4.24 8.87 -4.81
CA TYR A 99 -4.37 9.57 -3.55
C TYR A 99 -5.64 9.08 -2.83
N TYR A 100 -5.64 9.11 -1.50
CA TYR A 100 -6.81 8.82 -0.66
C TYR A 100 -7.63 10.08 -0.45
#